data_AF-A0A233RGZ6-F1
#
_entry.id   AF-A0A233RGZ6-F1
#
_cell.length_a   1.000
_cell.length_b   1.000
_cell.length_c   1.000
_cell.angle_alpha   90.00
_cell.angle_beta   90.00
_cell.angle_gamma   90.00
#
_symmetry.space_group_name_H-M   'P 1'
#
loop_
_entity.id
_entity.type
_entity.pdbx_description
1 polymer ?
#
loop_
_entity_poly.entity_id
_entity_poly.type
_entity_poly.pdbx_seq_one_letter_code
_entity_poly.pdbx_strand_id
1 'polypeptide(L)' 'MTTVRLPLRRAGQAQAHTAGLLATLETWLRRSRTRRELAELPAYLLKDIGLNEADRYQEISKPFWQR' A
#
# COMPACT_ATOMS: atom_id res chain seq x y z
N MET A 1 4.47 46.50 27.28
CA MET A 1 3.29 45.98 26.56
C MET A 1 3.79 45.15 25.38
N THR A 2 4.02 43.85 25.56
CA THR A 2 4.48 42.97 24.47
C THR A 2 3.55 41.76 24.43
N THR A 3 2.79 41.67 23.34
CA THR A 3 1.75 40.68 23.11
C THR A 3 2.37 39.29 22.95
N VAL A 4 1.87 38.36 23.77
CA VAL A 4 2.10 36.91 23.66
C VAL A 4 1.59 36.41 22.30
N ARG A 5 2.40 35.62 21.59
CA ARG A 5 1.93 34.80 20.46
C ARG A 5 2.16 33.33 20.76
N LEU A 6 1.16 32.71 21.38
CA LEU A 6 1.04 31.26 21.53
C LEU A 6 0.78 30.63 20.15
N PRO A 7 1.61 29.68 19.66
CA PRO A 7 1.18 28.79 18.60
C PRO A 7 0.22 27.75 19.18
N LEU A 8 -1.08 28.01 19.08
CA LEU A 8 -2.10 26.96 19.18
C LEU A 8 -1.96 26.04 17.98
N ARG A 9 -1.12 25.01 18.07
CA ARG A 9 -1.11 23.98 17.03
C ARG A 9 -0.66 22.62 17.56
N ARG A 10 -1.62 21.88 18.13
CA ARG A 10 -1.64 20.40 18.13
C ARG A 10 -3.01 19.82 18.50
N ALA A 11 -4.09 20.39 17.94
CA ALA A 11 -5.35 19.65 17.82
C ALA A 11 -5.28 18.84 16.52
N GLY A 12 -4.81 17.59 16.59
CA GLY A 12 -4.71 16.74 15.40
C GLY A 12 -4.24 15.30 15.62
N GLN A 13 -4.14 14.83 16.87
CA GLN A 13 -3.64 13.47 17.15
C GLN A 13 -4.77 12.46 17.39
N ALA A 14 -6.01 12.89 17.62
CA ALA A 14 -7.11 11.98 17.98
C ALA A 14 -7.84 11.32 16.80
N GLN A 15 -7.62 11.75 15.55
CA GLN A 15 -8.17 11.09 14.34
C GLN A 15 -7.26 10.00 13.76
N ALA A 16 -6.03 9.83 14.26
CA ALA A 16 -4.98 9.09 13.56
C ALA A 16 -5.14 7.56 13.57
N HIS A 17 -5.95 7.01 14.48
CA HIS A 17 -6.01 5.55 14.67
C HIS A 17 -6.97 4.84 13.71
N THR A 18 -8.18 5.39 13.49
CA THR A 18 -9.17 4.79 12.56
C THR A 18 -8.79 5.04 11.11
N ALA A 19 -8.25 6.23 10.80
CA ALA A 19 -7.70 6.55 9.49
C ALA A 19 -6.55 5.61 9.11
N GLY A 20 -5.71 5.21 10.06
CA GLY A 20 -4.62 4.25 9.85
C GLY A 20 -5.10 2.84 9.49
N LEU A 21 -6.19 2.37 10.12
CA LEU A 21 -6.76 1.05 9.83
C LEU A 21 -7.38 1.00 8.42
N LEU A 22 -8.15 2.02 8.04
CA LEU A 22 -8.73 2.10 6.68
C LEU A 22 -7.64 2.18 5.61
N ALA A 23 -6.61 2.99 5.81
CA ALA A 23 -5.48 3.07 4.89
C ALA A 23 -4.71 1.74 4.76
N THR A 24 -4.63 0.97 5.85
CA THR A 24 -4.02 -0.36 5.86
C THR A 24 -4.86 -1.36 5.06
N LEU A 25 -6.18 -1.37 5.26
CA LEU A 25 -7.11 -2.20 4.49
C LEU A 25 -7.09 -1.85 2.99
N GLU A 26 -7.08 -0.56 2.66
CA GLU A 26 -6.96 -0.10 1.28
C GLU A 26 -5.65 -0.58 0.64
N THR A 27 -4.55 -0.51 1.38
CA THR A 27 -3.25 -1.03 0.93
C THR A 27 -3.32 -2.53 0.65
N TRP A 28 -3.94 -3.32 1.53
CA TRP A 28 -4.11 -4.76 1.33
C TRP A 28 -5.00 -5.08 0.13
N LEU A 29 -6.12 -4.36 -0.03
CA LEU A 29 -7.02 -4.51 -1.17
C LEU A 29 -6.29 -4.21 -2.48
N ARG A 30 -5.52 -3.12 -2.52
CA ARG A 30 -4.71 -2.75 -3.69
C ARG A 30 -3.70 -3.84 -4.03
N ARG A 31 -2.96 -4.36 -3.04
CA ARG A 31 -2.01 -5.46 -3.25
C ARG A 31 -2.69 -6.71 -3.79
N SER A 32 -3.86 -7.08 -3.24
CA SER A 32 -4.62 -8.23 -3.70
C SER A 32 -5.03 -8.08 -5.17
N ARG A 33 -5.45 -6.87 -5.59
CA ARG A 33 -5.80 -6.60 -6.99
C ARG A 33 -4.59 -6.69 -7.90
N THR A 34 -3.48 -6.03 -7.56
CA THR A 34 -2.26 -6.06 -8.36
C THR A 34 -1.67 -7.47 -8.50
N ARG A 35 -1.72 -8.31 -7.46
CA ARG A 35 -1.28 -9.71 -7.56
C ARG A 35 -2.18 -10.54 -8.47
N ARG A 36 -3.48 -10.26 -8.49
CA ARG A 36 -4.42 -10.92 -9.39
C ARG A 36 -4.19 -10.51 -10.85
N GLU A 37 -3.98 -9.22 -11.10
CA GLU A 37 -3.58 -8.72 -12.42
C GLU A 37 -2.27 -9.36 -12.89
N LEU A 38 -1.27 -9.49 -12.00
CA LEU A 38 -0.01 -10.17 -12.31
C LEU A 38 -0.19 -11.67 -12.57
N ALA A 39 -1.13 -12.34 -11.89
CA ALA A 39 -1.44 -13.75 -12.12
C ALA A 39 -2.09 -13.97 -13.49
N GLU A 40 -2.99 -13.06 -13.88
CA GLU A 40 -3.71 -13.07 -15.16
C GLU A 40 -2.87 -12.53 -16.32
N LEU A 41 -1.71 -11.91 -16.04
CA LEU A 41 -0.83 -11.33 -17.06
C LEU A 41 -0.25 -12.43 -17.99
N PRO A 42 -0.36 -12.28 -19.32
CA PRO A 42 0.23 -13.20 -20.29
C PRO A 42 1.74 -13.35 -20.16
N ALA A 43 2.24 -14.57 -20.38
CA ALA A 43 3.67 -14.89 -20.22
C ALA A 43 4.61 -14.07 -21.13
N TYR A 44 4.13 -13.62 -22.30
CA TYR A 44 4.95 -12.78 -23.19
C TYR A 44 5.14 -11.36 -22.65
N LEU A 45 4.15 -10.80 -21.93
CA LEU A 45 4.26 -9.48 -21.29
C LEU A 45 5.16 -9.53 -20.06
N LEU A 46 5.17 -10.65 -19.32
CA LEU A 46 6.14 -10.85 -18.23
C LEU A 46 7.57 -10.72 -18.76
N LYS A 47 7.87 -11.33 -19.91
CA LYS A 47 9.19 -11.26 -20.53
C LYS A 47 9.57 -9.84 -20.98
N ASP A 48 8.60 -9.08 -21.48
CA ASP A 48 8.81 -7.68 -21.93
C ASP A 48 9.22 -6.76 -20.76
N ILE A 49 8.64 -6.98 -19.57
CA ILE A 49 9.01 -6.26 -18.34
C ILE A 49 10.17 -6.92 -17.58
N GLY A 50 10.82 -7.94 -18.16
CA GLY A 50 11.98 -8.62 -17.58
C GLY A 50 11.66 -9.55 -16.39
N LEU A 51 10.40 -9.92 -16.19
CA LEU A 51 9.97 -10.89 -15.18
C LEU A 51 9.89 -12.30 -15.77
N ASN A 52 10.27 -13.30 -14.98
CA ASN A 52 10.07 -14.70 -15.33
C ASN A 52 8.86 -15.30 -14.58
N GLU A 53 8.47 -16.53 -14.93
CA GLU A 53 7.34 -17.19 -14.27
C GLU A 53 7.58 -17.53 -12.80
N ALA A 54 8.84 -17.77 -12.40
CA ALA A 54 9.19 -18.02 -11.01
C ALA A 54 9.03 -16.75 -10.17
N ASP A 55 9.40 -15.58 -10.69
CA ASP A 55 9.20 -14.28 -10.03
C ASP A 55 7.70 -14.00 -9.87
N ARG A 56 6.89 -14.27 -10.91
CA ARG A 56 5.43 -14.21 -10.83
C ARG A 56 4.92 -15.12 -9.71
N TYR A 57 5.35 -16.37 -9.68
CA TYR A 57 4.89 -17.34 -8.69
C TYR A 57 5.26 -16.91 -7.26
N GLN A 58 6.48 -16.42 -7.06
CA GLN A 58 6.91 -15.86 -5.78
C GLN A 58 6.03 -14.68 -5.37
N GLU A 59 5.75 -13.73 -6.27
CA GLU A 59 4.98 -12.53 -5.95
C GLU A 59 3.49 -12.83 -5.67
N ILE A 60 2.85 -13.73 -6.42
CA ILE A 60 1.44 -14.10 -6.21
C ILE A 60 1.25 -15.01 -4.98
N SER A 61 2.28 -15.78 -4.60
CA SER A 61 2.24 -16.66 -3.43
C SER A 61 2.32 -15.90 -2.10
N LYS A 62 2.80 -14.66 -2.13
CA LYS A 62 2.88 -13.83 -0.93
C LYS A 62 1.47 -13.59 -0.35
N PRO A 63 1.31 -13.71 0.97
CA PRO A 63 0.05 -13.33 1.60
C PRO A 63 -0.20 -11.82 1.49
N PHE A 64 -1.48 -11.40 1.39
CA PHE A 64 -1.86 -10.01 1.08
C PHE A 64 -1.33 -8.97 2.08
N TRP A 65 -1.10 -9.39 3.34
CA TRP A 65 -0.58 -8.51 4.40
C TRP A 65 0.93 -8.26 4.26
N GLN A 66 1.66 -9.15 3.58
CA GLN A 66 3.10 -9.09 3.40
C GLN A 66 3.47 -8.27 2.15
N ARG A 67 4.54 -7.48 2.25
CA ARG A 67 5.18 -6.80 1.12
C ARG A 67 6.13 -7.76 0.41
#